data_AF-A0A851MJP1-F1
#
_entry.id   AF-A0A851MJP1-F1
#
_cell.length_a   1.000
_cell.length_b   1.000
_cell.length_c   1.000
_cell.angle_alpha   90.00
_cell.angle_beta   90.00
_cell.angle_gamma   90.00
#
_symmetry.space_group_name_H-M   'P 1'
#
loop_
_entity.id
_entity.type
_entity.pdbx_description
1 polymer ?
#
loop_
_entity_poly.entity_id
_entity_poly.type
_entity_poly.pdbx_seq_one_letter_code
_entity_poly.pdbx_strand_id
1 'polypeptide(L)'
;LKKAKRRVEKAIKEKKIFAVQGPYPVIRSLLRARGWVERKLPRNDRRMKQQLGAQKKERLDTEPSDDDDEQGQAVLNPHGGAQPSLGTTEPLHYPSPCKEEEEEEEEEEKEDEDEEEDSEDSDDIHDLMSYLVRDQVPNFLWTIRLSSIDQELLQKIEVVNRYHWVHALSTKEGLCLSLQNLPWIEQADPDTFFPRCYRLGTMEEREAFIEDFRLTAARSLLKLALEKAGDKLVGTEQCPESDMGPEGPGYPLSSPPRLVEKALEVCEQHLGVLGHQDIDRKTPSPCRTCIDWDCFLQDYYHVAHEGAGLALSGAQRKRCQDLLGRLAEQLPQFSIEGNLNVWILKPSAKSRGRGIVCTTRLEEVLQLAQGCTTPSVRVCEWVVQKYVEQPLTIFDTKFDIRQWFLVTDGNPLTVWFYQDCYLRFCSQPFSLHHLEHSRHLCNVSIQKRYQTSSHQDPRVPPHRVWSRKQFQGYLAQQGRGDAWHQVMVPGMKAAILNSLRCAQDRMGFRKGSFELFGADFLVGKDCQPWLLEINSCPTMSPSSAVTRRLCANVQRDTLRLVLDRKDNPSCSTGAFELIYKEAAVPPRPAVGINLMVKGCSLKKP
;
A
#
# COMPACT_ATOMS: atom_id res chain seq x y z
N LEU A 1 -48.64 0.49 -6.05
CA LEU A 1 -48.67 1.90 -6.53
C LEU A 1 -48.94 2.96 -5.44
N LYS A 2 -50.08 2.97 -4.74
CA LYS A 2 -50.38 4.03 -3.71
C LYS A 2 -49.35 4.10 -2.57
N LYS A 3 -48.84 2.95 -2.09
CA LYS A 3 -47.76 2.85 -1.08
C LYS A 3 -46.47 3.50 -1.60
N ALA A 4 -46.05 3.12 -2.82
CA ALA A 4 -44.89 3.67 -3.51
C ALA A 4 -44.96 5.20 -3.70
N LYS A 5 -46.11 5.74 -4.17
CA LYS A 5 -46.30 7.19 -4.31
C LYS A 5 -46.15 7.94 -2.99
N ARG A 6 -46.79 7.45 -1.91
CA ARG A 6 -46.66 8.05 -0.57
C ARG A 6 -45.21 8.05 -0.05
N ARG A 7 -44.48 6.95 -0.25
CA ARG A 7 -43.05 6.88 0.12
C ARG A 7 -42.20 7.86 -0.70
N VAL A 8 -42.44 7.95 -2.01
CA VAL A 8 -41.74 8.88 -2.90
C VAL A 8 -42.01 10.33 -2.52
N GLU A 9 -43.27 10.72 -2.30
CA GLU A 9 -43.65 12.06 -1.88
C GLU A 9 -42.99 12.45 -0.56
N LYS A 10 -42.96 11.52 0.42
CA LYS A 10 -42.24 11.70 1.68
C LYS A 10 -40.74 11.89 1.46
N ALA A 11 -40.12 11.04 0.64
CA ALA A 11 -38.68 11.11 0.37
C ALA A 11 -38.27 12.40 -0.35
N ILE A 12 -39.08 12.89 -1.30
CA ILE A 12 -38.84 14.18 -1.95
C ILE A 12 -38.91 15.32 -0.93
N LYS A 13 -39.95 15.32 -0.07
CA LYS A 13 -40.12 16.35 0.97
C LYS A 13 -38.99 16.35 1.99
N GLU A 14 -38.49 15.18 2.36
CA GLU A 14 -37.41 15.00 3.34
C GLU A 14 -36.00 15.06 2.72
N LYS A 15 -35.86 15.33 1.42
CA LYS A 15 -34.57 15.30 0.70
C LYS A 15 -33.81 13.97 0.85
N LYS A 16 -34.55 12.85 0.77
CA LYS A 16 -34.03 11.48 0.89
C LYS A 16 -34.04 10.74 -0.44
N ILE A 17 -33.59 11.39 -1.51
CA ILE A 17 -33.35 10.73 -2.80
C ILE A 17 -31.87 10.39 -2.91
N PHE A 18 -31.53 9.15 -3.25
CA PHE A 18 -30.13 8.74 -3.41
C PHE A 18 -29.86 8.06 -4.76
N ALA A 19 -28.61 8.05 -5.18
CA ALA A 19 -28.14 7.29 -6.33
C ALA A 19 -26.88 6.49 -5.97
N VAL A 20 -26.81 5.23 -6.43
CA VAL A 20 -25.64 4.37 -6.25
C VAL A 20 -25.14 3.88 -7.61
N GLN A 21 -23.90 4.21 -7.93
CA GLN A 21 -23.18 3.68 -9.10
C GLN A 21 -22.14 2.67 -8.64
N GLY A 22 -22.37 1.38 -8.94
CA GLY A 22 -21.50 0.27 -8.57
C GLY A 22 -22.21 -0.81 -7.75
N PRO A 23 -21.51 -1.94 -7.47
CA PRO A 23 -22.06 -3.08 -6.74
C PRO A 23 -22.00 -2.87 -5.22
N TYR A 24 -22.76 -1.89 -4.70
CA TYR A 24 -22.89 -1.63 -3.26
C TYR A 24 -24.28 -2.01 -2.73
N PRO A 25 -24.60 -3.31 -2.59
CA PRO A 25 -25.89 -3.75 -2.06
C PRO A 25 -26.10 -3.31 -0.61
N VAL A 26 -25.05 -3.33 0.22
CA VAL A 26 -25.09 -2.89 1.62
C VAL A 26 -25.52 -1.42 1.73
N ILE A 27 -24.91 -0.51 0.97
CA ILE A 27 -25.31 0.90 0.94
C ILE A 27 -26.77 1.07 0.50
N ARG A 28 -27.22 0.33 -0.51
CA ARG A 28 -28.61 0.39 -0.97
C ARG A 28 -29.58 -0.05 0.13
N SER A 29 -29.31 -1.20 0.75
CA SER A 29 -30.14 -1.74 1.84
C SER A 29 -30.23 -0.74 3.00
N LEU A 30 -29.08 -0.26 3.48
CA LEU A 30 -29.00 0.66 4.60
C LEU A 30 -29.67 2.03 4.36
N LEU A 31 -29.63 2.54 3.14
CA LEU A 31 -30.33 3.77 2.78
C LEU A 31 -31.84 3.54 2.67
N ARG A 32 -32.26 2.41 2.08
CA ARG A 32 -33.68 2.01 2.03
C ARG A 32 -34.28 1.86 3.42
N ALA A 33 -33.56 1.22 4.34
CA ALA A 33 -33.95 1.10 5.75
C ALA A 33 -34.12 2.47 6.44
N ARG A 34 -33.32 3.47 6.07
CA ARG A 34 -33.45 4.88 6.52
C ARG A 34 -34.60 5.65 5.84
N GLY A 35 -35.42 4.98 5.03
CA GLY A 35 -36.53 5.57 4.29
C GLY A 35 -36.12 6.37 3.05
N TRP A 36 -34.91 6.16 2.54
CA TRP A 36 -34.45 6.80 1.30
C TRP A 36 -34.97 6.06 0.06
N VAL A 37 -35.16 6.81 -1.03
CA VAL A 37 -35.62 6.28 -2.31
C VAL A 37 -34.50 6.36 -3.35
N GLU A 38 -34.20 5.22 -3.98
CA GLU A 38 -33.16 5.12 -5.00
C GLU A 38 -33.65 5.69 -6.34
N ARG A 39 -32.89 6.61 -6.91
CA ARG A 39 -32.96 6.99 -8.33
C ARG A 39 -31.90 6.18 -9.08
N LYS A 40 -32.30 5.13 -9.80
CA LYS A 40 -31.38 4.37 -10.64
C LYS A 40 -30.85 5.28 -11.75
N LEU A 41 -29.51 5.40 -11.82
CA LEU A 41 -28.85 6.11 -12.91
C LEU A 41 -28.99 5.30 -14.21
N PRO A 42 -29.05 5.96 -15.39
CA PRO A 42 -29.09 5.25 -16.66
C PRO A 42 -27.93 4.26 -16.74
N ARG A 43 -28.23 2.99 -17.04
CA ARG A 43 -27.17 2.06 -17.44
C ARG A 43 -26.58 2.61 -18.74
N ASN A 44 -25.29 2.93 -18.74
CA ASN A 44 -24.56 3.13 -19.99
C ASN A 44 -24.50 1.77 -20.71
N ASP A 45 -25.56 1.43 -21.44
CA ASP A 45 -25.56 0.28 -22.33
C ASP A 45 -24.54 0.55 -23.44
N ARG A 46 -23.31 0.05 -23.24
CA ARG A 46 -22.28 -0.07 -24.28
C ARG A 46 -22.77 -0.85 -25.52
N ARG A 47 -23.96 -1.47 -25.47
CA ARG A 47 -24.57 -2.23 -26.57
C ARG A 47 -25.07 -1.38 -27.75
N MET A 48 -25.40 -0.11 -27.57
CA MET A 48 -25.97 0.71 -28.68
C MET A 48 -24.93 1.45 -29.54
N LYS A 49 -23.67 1.57 -29.10
CA LYS A 49 -22.61 2.24 -29.88
C LYS A 49 -21.91 1.33 -30.91
N GLN A 50 -22.14 0.02 -30.88
CA GLN A 50 -21.53 -0.92 -31.85
C GLN A 50 -22.27 -0.98 -33.20
N GLN A 51 -23.52 -0.51 -33.32
CA GLN A 51 -24.25 -0.54 -34.59
C GLN A 51 -24.16 0.75 -35.43
N LEU A 52 -23.74 1.89 -34.86
CA LEU A 52 -23.52 3.14 -35.62
C LEU A 52 -22.04 3.48 -35.89
N GLY A 53 -21.09 2.69 -35.37
CA GLY A 53 -19.65 2.92 -35.54
C GLY A 53 -19.01 2.26 -36.78
N ALA A 54 -19.75 1.46 -37.54
CA ALA A 54 -19.21 0.73 -38.70
C ALA A 54 -19.03 1.60 -39.97
N GLN A 55 -19.37 2.89 -39.94
CA GLN A 55 -19.19 3.83 -41.05
C GLN A 55 -18.61 5.18 -40.59
N LYS A 56 -17.51 5.17 -39.84
CA LYS A 56 -16.55 6.30 -39.80
C LYS A 56 -15.30 5.88 -39.05
N LYS A 57 -14.41 5.20 -39.75
CA LYS A 57 -13.05 4.95 -39.28
C LYS A 57 -12.09 5.66 -40.22
N GLU A 58 -11.85 6.94 -39.95
CA GLU A 58 -10.60 7.63 -40.27
C GLU A 58 -10.54 8.99 -39.57
N ARG A 59 -9.45 9.18 -38.80
CA ARG A 59 -8.95 10.43 -38.16
C ARG A 59 -9.66 10.96 -36.92
N LEU A 60 -9.09 10.69 -35.73
CA LEU A 60 -8.47 11.65 -34.79
C LEU A 60 -8.21 11.01 -33.41
N ASP A 61 -7.20 11.55 -32.72
CA ASP A 61 -6.45 11.04 -31.58
C ASP A 61 -7.15 11.06 -30.20
N THR A 62 -6.82 10.01 -29.43
CA THR A 62 -6.35 9.93 -28.03
C THR A 62 -7.00 10.75 -26.91
N GLU A 63 -7.74 10.04 -26.05
CA GLU A 63 -7.92 10.30 -24.60
C GLU A 63 -7.59 8.99 -23.86
N PRO A 64 -6.92 8.98 -22.69
CA PRO A 64 -6.53 7.74 -22.01
C PRO A 64 -7.75 7.06 -21.38
N SER A 65 -8.05 5.83 -21.83
CA SER A 65 -9.14 5.01 -21.30
C SER A 65 -8.77 4.35 -19.97
N ASP A 66 -9.59 4.58 -18.95
CA ASP A 66 -9.60 3.80 -17.70
C ASP A 66 -10.27 2.43 -17.94
N ASP A 67 -9.54 1.51 -18.57
CA ASP A 67 -10.01 0.13 -18.75
C ASP A 67 -9.73 -0.70 -17.47
N ASP A 68 -10.74 -0.73 -16.61
CA ASP A 68 -11.00 -1.82 -15.67
C ASP A 68 -12.25 -2.55 -16.14
N ASP A 69 -12.08 -3.63 -16.91
CA ASP A 69 -13.13 -4.61 -17.13
C ASP A 69 -12.69 -5.98 -16.56
N GLU A 70 -13.50 -6.48 -15.63
CA GLU A 70 -13.53 -7.89 -15.23
C GLU A 70 -14.24 -8.67 -16.34
N GLN A 71 -13.51 -9.48 -17.09
CA GLN A 71 -14.09 -10.57 -17.87
C GLN A 71 -13.09 -11.74 -17.87
N GLY A 72 -13.45 -12.79 -17.13
CA GLY A 72 -12.73 -14.05 -17.15
C GLY A 72 -12.96 -14.76 -18.48
N GLN A 73 -11.87 -15.11 -19.16
CA GLN A 73 -11.89 -16.05 -20.28
C GLN A 73 -11.21 -17.34 -19.84
N ALA A 74 -11.99 -18.41 -19.85
CA ALA A 74 -11.53 -19.78 -19.71
C ALA A 74 -10.72 -20.16 -20.96
N VAL A 75 -9.51 -20.69 -20.76
CA VAL A 75 -8.74 -21.38 -21.80
C VAL A 75 -8.27 -22.72 -21.25
N LEU A 76 -8.51 -23.73 -22.09
CA LEU A 76 -8.40 -25.16 -21.89
C LEU A 76 -6.94 -25.59 -21.67
N ASN A 77 -6.69 -26.45 -20.67
CA ASN A 77 -5.46 -27.25 -20.58
C ASN A 77 -5.70 -28.63 -21.19
N PRO A 78 -4.78 -29.17 -22.01
CA PRO A 78 -4.82 -30.56 -22.43
C PRO A 78 -4.13 -31.50 -21.43
N HIS A 79 -4.64 -32.74 -21.41
CA HIS A 79 -4.18 -34.02 -20.84
C HIS A 79 -2.68 -34.13 -20.46
N GLY A 80 -2.23 -34.92 -19.49
CA GLY A 80 -2.80 -36.04 -18.72
C GLY A 80 -1.63 -36.84 -18.11
N GLY A 81 -1.87 -37.62 -17.06
CA GLY A 81 -0.85 -38.49 -16.45
C GLY A 81 -1.31 -39.14 -15.15
N ALA A 82 -1.73 -40.41 -15.23
CA ALA A 82 -2.04 -41.31 -14.11
C ALA A 82 -0.75 -41.67 -13.33
N GLN A 83 -0.71 -41.82 -12.01
CA GLN A 83 -1.07 -42.97 -11.14
C GLN A 83 -0.23 -42.80 -9.81
N PRO A 84 -0.26 -43.67 -8.78
CA PRO A 84 -1.32 -44.43 -8.12
C PRO A 84 -1.41 -44.15 -6.59
N SER A 85 -2.35 -44.84 -5.95
CA SER A 85 -2.79 -44.83 -4.56
C SER A 85 -1.86 -45.44 -3.50
N LEU A 86 -2.18 -45.10 -2.24
CA LEU A 86 -1.98 -45.78 -0.94
C LEU A 86 -0.74 -45.45 -0.09
N GLY A 87 -1.03 -45.08 1.16
CA GLY A 87 -0.05 -44.97 2.26
C GLY A 87 -0.55 -44.10 3.40
N THR A 88 -1.58 -44.55 4.12
CA THR A 88 -2.06 -43.98 5.40
C THR A 88 -0.97 -43.98 6.47
N THR A 89 -0.70 -42.81 7.06
CA THR A 89 -0.10 -42.68 8.39
C THR A 89 -0.75 -41.51 9.13
N GLU A 90 -1.40 -41.81 10.25
CA GLU A 90 -2.00 -40.86 11.18
C GLU A 90 -0.94 -39.92 11.79
N PRO A 91 -1.23 -38.62 11.95
CA PRO A 91 -0.56 -37.78 12.94
C PRO A 91 -1.48 -37.51 14.13
N LEU A 92 -1.04 -38.04 15.27
CA LEU A 92 -1.16 -37.55 16.65
C LEU A 92 -2.10 -36.35 16.91
N HIS A 93 -3.15 -36.65 17.67
CA HIS A 93 -4.07 -35.75 18.37
C HIS A 93 -3.35 -34.62 19.15
N TYR A 94 -3.62 -33.36 18.80
CA TYR A 94 -3.40 -32.16 19.63
C TYR A 94 -4.52 -31.13 19.34
N PRO A 95 -4.83 -30.22 20.30
CA PRO A 95 -6.20 -29.78 20.53
C PRO A 95 -6.75 -28.89 19.44
N SER A 96 -8.03 -29.13 19.13
CA SER A 96 -8.90 -28.32 18.29
C SER A 96 -8.91 -26.85 18.74
N PRO A 97 -9.12 -25.88 17.83
CA PRO A 97 -9.51 -24.53 18.23
C PRO A 97 -10.81 -24.60 19.05
N CYS A 98 -10.92 -23.71 20.04
CA CYS A 98 -12.04 -23.63 20.98
C CYS A 98 -13.37 -23.54 20.23
N LYS A 99 -14.26 -24.52 20.45
CA LYS A 99 -15.63 -24.53 19.91
C LYS A 99 -16.46 -23.32 20.35
N GLU A 100 -16.08 -22.68 21.46
CA GLU A 100 -16.69 -21.46 21.96
C GLU A 100 -16.55 -20.28 20.98
N GLU A 101 -15.53 -20.27 20.11
CA GLU A 101 -15.31 -19.17 19.14
C GLU A 101 -16.16 -19.31 17.87
N GLU A 102 -16.49 -20.53 17.44
CA GLU A 102 -17.48 -20.76 16.36
C GLU A 102 -18.90 -20.47 16.88
N GLU A 103 -19.16 -20.73 18.17
CA GLU A 103 -20.46 -20.45 18.81
C GLU A 103 -20.69 -18.94 19.03
N GLU A 104 -19.68 -18.15 19.43
CA GLU A 104 -19.81 -16.68 19.49
C GLU A 104 -19.95 -16.03 18.09
N GLU A 105 -19.29 -16.59 17.05
CA GLU A 105 -19.46 -16.13 15.66
C GLU A 105 -20.84 -16.53 15.09
N GLU A 106 -21.41 -17.67 15.47
CA GLU A 106 -22.78 -18.08 15.12
C GLU A 106 -23.86 -17.29 15.89
N GLU A 107 -23.60 -16.87 17.13
CA GLU A 107 -24.53 -16.05 17.91
C GLU A 107 -24.60 -14.59 17.40
N GLU A 108 -23.46 -13.98 17.01
CA GLU A 108 -23.45 -12.67 16.32
C GLU A 108 -24.10 -12.77 14.91
N GLU A 109 -23.94 -13.89 14.19
CA GLU A 109 -24.63 -14.14 12.91
C GLU A 109 -26.15 -14.28 13.08
N LYS A 110 -26.63 -14.86 14.20
CA LYS A 110 -28.07 -14.94 14.50
C LYS A 110 -28.67 -13.59 14.91
N GLU A 111 -27.94 -12.74 15.63
CA GLU A 111 -28.39 -11.37 15.92
C GLU A 111 -28.45 -10.50 14.64
N ASP A 112 -27.55 -10.71 13.68
CA ASP A 112 -27.60 -10.06 12.35
C ASP A 112 -28.72 -10.65 11.44
N GLU A 113 -29.10 -11.93 11.59
CA GLU A 113 -30.23 -12.55 10.87
C GLU A 113 -31.60 -12.14 11.46
N ASP A 114 -31.71 -11.97 12.78
CA ASP A 114 -32.95 -11.58 13.46
C ASP A 114 -33.34 -10.09 13.23
N GLU A 115 -32.41 -9.25 12.73
CA GLU A 115 -32.72 -7.89 12.23
C GLU A 115 -33.16 -7.87 10.73
N GLU A 116 -33.12 -8.99 10.00
CA GLU A 116 -33.53 -9.08 8.59
C GLU A 116 -35.02 -9.46 8.37
N GLU A 117 -35.87 -9.50 9.41
CA GLU A 117 -37.29 -9.89 9.25
C GLU A 117 -38.25 -8.77 8.79
N ASP A 118 -37.78 -7.58 8.39
CA ASP A 118 -38.67 -6.47 8.02
C ASP A 118 -38.34 -5.79 6.67
N SER A 119 -38.26 -6.57 5.58
CA SER A 119 -38.39 -6.01 4.23
C SER A 119 -39.02 -6.93 3.18
N GLU A 120 -40.31 -7.27 3.34
CA GLU A 120 -41.14 -7.81 2.26
C GLU A 120 -41.51 -6.74 1.20
N ASP A 121 -40.52 -6.07 0.61
CA ASP A 121 -40.72 -5.17 -0.51
C ASP A 121 -40.00 -5.76 -1.74
N SER A 122 -40.75 -6.38 -2.66
CA SER A 122 -40.20 -6.98 -3.88
C SER A 122 -39.43 -5.96 -4.72
N ASP A 123 -38.41 -6.38 -5.46
CA ASP A 123 -37.61 -5.48 -6.32
C ASP A 123 -38.48 -4.60 -7.25
N ASP A 124 -39.66 -5.08 -7.64
CA ASP A 124 -40.66 -4.35 -8.42
C ASP A 124 -41.11 -3.02 -7.78
N ILE A 125 -41.25 -2.95 -6.45
CA ILE A 125 -41.67 -1.71 -5.78
C ILE A 125 -40.55 -0.66 -5.84
N HIS A 126 -39.29 -1.09 -5.73
CA HIS A 126 -38.13 -0.22 -5.82
C HIS A 126 -37.93 0.30 -7.24
N ASP A 127 -38.17 -0.54 -8.26
CA ASP A 127 -38.17 -0.12 -9.66
C ASP A 127 -39.25 0.91 -9.96
N LEU A 128 -40.47 0.70 -9.46
CA LEU A 128 -41.55 1.66 -9.58
C LEU A 128 -41.22 2.99 -8.88
N MET A 129 -40.67 2.95 -7.66
CA MET A 129 -40.27 4.17 -6.95
C MET A 129 -39.14 4.91 -7.68
N SER A 130 -38.15 4.17 -8.21
CA SER A 130 -37.07 4.74 -9.03
C SER A 130 -37.61 5.44 -10.27
N TYR A 131 -38.60 4.85 -10.95
CA TYR A 131 -39.27 5.48 -12.09
C TYR A 131 -39.96 6.80 -11.70
N LEU A 132 -40.61 6.84 -10.54
CA LEU A 132 -41.31 8.03 -10.05
C LEU A 132 -40.37 9.19 -9.66
N VAL A 133 -39.11 8.90 -9.32
CA VAL A 133 -38.10 9.92 -8.96
C VAL A 133 -37.06 10.18 -10.05
N ARG A 134 -37.27 9.67 -11.27
CA ARG A 134 -36.30 9.79 -12.39
C ARG A 134 -35.90 11.24 -12.71
N ASP A 135 -36.84 12.17 -12.55
CA ASP A 135 -36.67 13.60 -12.86
C ASP A 135 -36.19 14.41 -11.64
N GLN A 136 -36.01 13.77 -10.48
CA GLN A 136 -35.52 14.40 -9.26
C GLN A 136 -33.98 14.36 -9.19
N VAL A 137 -33.37 15.38 -8.60
CA VAL A 137 -31.92 15.38 -8.30
C VAL A 137 -31.67 14.58 -7.02
N PRO A 138 -30.70 13.63 -6.99
CA PRO A 138 -30.35 12.92 -5.78
C PRO A 138 -29.74 13.88 -4.75
N ASN A 139 -30.07 13.68 -3.48
CA ASN A 139 -29.45 14.38 -2.35
C ASN A 139 -28.16 13.68 -1.92
N PHE A 140 -28.06 12.37 -2.16
CA PHE A 140 -26.90 11.55 -1.83
C PHE A 140 -26.41 10.75 -3.03
N LEU A 141 -25.10 10.72 -3.26
CA LEU A 141 -24.46 9.95 -4.31
C LEU A 141 -23.35 9.06 -3.74
N TRP A 142 -23.44 7.77 -4.03
CA TRP A 142 -22.37 6.81 -3.82
C TRP A 142 -21.85 6.28 -5.15
N THR A 143 -20.57 6.52 -5.47
CA THR A 143 -19.96 6.12 -6.75
C THR A 143 -18.50 5.66 -6.63
N ILE A 144 -18.08 4.83 -7.58
CA ILE A 144 -16.69 4.38 -7.79
C ILE A 144 -15.89 5.41 -8.60
N ARG A 145 -16.53 6.24 -9.43
CA ARG A 145 -15.85 7.23 -10.26
C ARG A 145 -16.72 8.48 -10.40
N LEU A 146 -16.12 9.65 -10.20
CA LEU A 146 -16.79 10.93 -10.45
C LEU A 146 -16.82 11.29 -11.94
N SER A 147 -15.87 10.79 -12.73
CA SER A 147 -15.76 11.09 -14.17
C SER A 147 -16.97 10.65 -15.00
N SER A 148 -17.77 9.70 -14.50
CA SER A 148 -19.01 9.25 -15.14
C SER A 148 -20.25 10.07 -14.77
N ILE A 149 -20.12 11.05 -13.88
CA ILE A 149 -21.22 11.89 -13.40
C ILE A 149 -21.09 13.26 -14.02
N ASP A 150 -22.21 13.76 -14.56
CA ASP A 150 -22.30 15.11 -15.10
C ASP A 150 -21.95 16.17 -14.02
N GLN A 151 -21.11 17.14 -14.38
CA GLN A 151 -20.61 18.14 -13.43
C GLN A 151 -21.72 19.08 -12.93
N GLU A 152 -22.68 19.46 -13.78
CA GLU A 152 -23.80 20.31 -13.37
C GLU A 152 -24.71 19.57 -12.39
N LEU A 153 -24.93 18.28 -12.61
CA LEU A 153 -25.64 17.44 -11.65
C LEU A 153 -24.87 17.33 -10.33
N LEU A 154 -23.55 17.07 -10.37
CA LEU A 154 -22.71 16.90 -9.19
C LEU A 154 -22.73 18.13 -8.27
N GLN A 155 -22.77 19.34 -8.85
CA GLN A 155 -22.88 20.58 -8.08
C GLN A 155 -24.18 20.67 -7.27
N LYS A 156 -25.27 20.04 -7.76
CA LYS A 156 -26.61 20.07 -7.14
C LYS A 156 -26.81 19.00 -6.06
N ILE A 157 -25.99 17.95 -6.05
CA ILE A 157 -26.12 16.84 -5.08
C ILE A 157 -25.52 17.27 -3.74
N GLU A 158 -26.24 17.15 -2.62
CA GLU A 158 -25.72 17.64 -1.34
C GLU A 158 -24.53 16.81 -0.83
N VAL A 159 -24.66 15.48 -0.84
CA VAL A 159 -23.70 14.57 -0.23
C VAL A 159 -23.09 13.59 -1.25
N VAL A 160 -21.77 13.48 -1.29
CA VAL A 160 -21.04 12.65 -2.25
C VAL A 160 -19.89 11.89 -1.57
N ASN A 161 -19.78 10.59 -1.79
CA ASN A 161 -18.74 9.75 -1.17
C ASN A 161 -17.33 9.88 -1.78
N ARG A 162 -17.05 10.95 -2.53
CA ARG A 162 -15.77 11.20 -3.21
C ARG A 162 -15.39 12.67 -3.22
N TYR A 163 -14.09 12.94 -3.09
CA TYR A 163 -13.49 14.20 -3.46
C TYR A 163 -13.12 14.22 -4.94
N HIS A 164 -12.94 15.42 -5.48
CA HIS A 164 -12.64 15.56 -6.90
C HIS A 164 -11.26 14.99 -7.20
N TRP A 165 -10.21 15.50 -6.54
CA TRP A 165 -8.82 15.22 -6.89
C TRP A 165 -8.10 14.71 -5.65
N VAL A 166 -7.61 13.47 -5.70
CA VAL A 166 -6.92 12.82 -4.57
C VAL A 166 -5.60 12.16 -4.98
N HIS A 167 -5.12 12.44 -6.20
CA HIS A 167 -3.93 11.80 -6.77
C HIS A 167 -2.66 12.03 -5.94
N ALA A 168 -2.53 13.19 -5.29
CA ALA A 168 -1.42 13.47 -4.38
C ALA A 168 -1.32 12.49 -3.22
N LEU A 169 -2.43 11.84 -2.84
CA LEU A 169 -2.47 10.83 -1.78
C LEU A 169 -2.54 9.41 -2.35
N SER A 170 -3.33 9.21 -3.42
CA SER A 170 -3.74 7.89 -3.88
C SER A 170 -2.93 7.29 -5.03
N THR A 171 -1.97 8.04 -5.61
CA THR A 171 -1.00 7.50 -6.57
C THR A 171 0.34 7.33 -5.90
N LYS A 172 1.15 6.42 -6.42
CA LYS A 172 2.47 6.13 -5.83
C LYS A 172 3.43 7.31 -6.02
N GLU A 173 3.39 7.92 -7.21
CA GLU A 173 4.12 9.15 -7.51
C GLU A 173 3.65 10.31 -6.64
N GLY A 174 2.34 10.51 -6.52
CA GLY A 174 1.76 11.59 -5.73
C GLY A 174 2.11 11.47 -4.26
N LEU A 175 1.99 10.27 -3.68
CA LEU A 175 2.34 10.01 -2.28
C LEU A 175 3.84 10.22 -2.05
N CYS A 176 4.70 9.69 -2.94
CA CYS A 176 6.15 9.90 -2.90
C CYS A 176 6.49 11.39 -2.88
N LEU A 177 5.95 12.17 -3.82
CA LEU A 177 6.20 13.60 -3.92
C LEU A 177 5.65 14.36 -2.72
N SER A 178 4.49 13.97 -2.18
CA SER A 178 3.90 14.62 -1.01
C SER A 178 4.75 14.40 0.23
N LEU A 179 5.19 13.16 0.48
CA LEU A 179 5.99 12.81 1.66
C LEU A 179 7.41 13.37 1.63
N GLN A 180 8.03 13.54 0.45
CA GLN A 180 9.30 14.27 0.32
C GLN A 180 9.21 15.71 0.86
N ASN A 181 8.01 16.30 0.86
CA ASN A 181 7.78 17.65 1.38
C ASN A 181 7.41 17.65 2.88
N LEU A 182 7.28 16.49 3.53
CA LEU A 182 6.86 16.39 4.94
C LEU A 182 7.71 17.21 5.90
N PRO A 183 9.06 17.21 5.83
CA PRO A 183 9.88 17.99 6.77
C PRO A 183 9.63 19.51 6.74
N TRP A 184 9.06 20.03 5.65
CA TRP A 184 8.72 21.45 5.50
C TRP A 184 7.35 21.79 6.11
N ILE A 185 6.51 20.79 6.33
CA ILE A 185 5.12 20.93 6.80
C ILE A 185 5.02 20.52 8.27
N GLU A 186 5.69 19.43 8.64
CA GLU A 186 5.74 18.87 9.98
C GLU A 186 7.19 18.55 10.35
N GLN A 187 7.54 18.62 11.64
CA GLN A 187 8.84 18.17 12.14
C GLN A 187 8.87 16.63 12.24
N ALA A 188 8.55 15.95 11.14
CA ALA A 188 8.49 14.50 11.04
C ALA A 188 9.32 14.03 9.85
N ASP A 189 10.09 12.97 10.06
CA ASP A 189 10.88 12.33 9.02
C ASP A 189 10.03 11.26 8.31
N PRO A 190 9.78 11.38 6.99
CA PRO A 190 9.02 10.39 6.24
C PRO A 190 9.70 9.01 6.25
N ASP A 191 11.02 8.94 6.39
CA ASP A 191 11.77 7.68 6.35
C ASP A 191 11.53 6.80 7.59
N THR A 192 10.86 7.32 8.62
CA THR A 192 10.47 6.56 9.82
C THR A 192 9.23 5.69 9.64
N PHE A 193 8.41 5.93 8.60
CA PHE A 193 7.17 5.18 8.37
C PHE A 193 6.87 4.88 6.89
N PHE A 194 7.61 5.46 5.94
CA PHE A 194 7.45 5.22 4.52
C PHE A 194 8.77 4.78 3.92
N PRO A 195 8.89 3.55 3.37
CA PRO A 195 10.14 3.10 2.75
C PRO A 195 10.55 4.05 1.63
N ARG A 196 11.82 4.46 1.66
CA ARG A 196 12.35 5.51 0.77
C ARG A 196 12.05 5.21 -0.69
N CYS A 197 11.66 6.25 -1.42
CA CYS A 197 11.04 6.13 -2.74
C CYS A 197 11.50 7.28 -3.65
N TYR A 198 11.73 6.95 -4.91
CA TYR A 198 12.26 7.87 -5.93
C TYR A 198 11.43 7.78 -7.20
N ARG A 199 11.20 8.91 -7.88
CA ARG A 199 10.55 8.92 -9.20
C ARG A 199 11.63 8.90 -10.27
N LEU A 200 11.61 7.88 -11.13
CA LEU A 200 12.68 7.67 -12.10
C LEU A 200 12.60 8.57 -13.35
N GLY A 201 11.53 9.36 -13.48
CA GLY A 201 11.35 10.25 -14.62
C GLY A 201 12.03 11.61 -14.47
N THR A 202 12.58 11.96 -13.30
CA THR A 202 13.42 13.16 -13.13
C THR A 202 14.89 12.76 -13.05
N MET A 203 15.79 13.58 -13.60
CA MET A 203 17.22 13.26 -13.62
C MET A 203 17.80 13.28 -12.20
N GLU A 204 17.38 14.25 -11.40
CA GLU A 204 17.85 14.48 -10.03
C GLU A 204 17.46 13.33 -9.10
N GLU A 205 16.21 12.87 -9.12
CA GLU A 205 15.79 11.74 -8.28
C GLU A 205 16.36 10.41 -8.78
N ARG A 206 16.56 10.26 -10.10
CA ARG A 206 17.24 9.09 -10.65
C ARG A 206 18.69 9.02 -10.17
N GLU A 207 19.40 10.15 -10.14
CA GLU A 207 20.76 10.21 -9.58
C GLU A 207 20.77 9.93 -8.09
N ALA A 208 19.83 10.49 -7.33
CA ALA A 208 19.67 10.21 -5.89
C ALA A 208 19.39 8.72 -5.63
N PHE A 209 18.57 8.08 -6.47
CA PHE A 209 18.34 6.64 -6.40
C PHE A 209 19.61 5.83 -6.67
N ILE A 210 20.38 6.17 -7.71
CA ILE A 210 21.63 5.46 -8.03
C ILE A 210 22.62 5.57 -6.87
N GLU A 211 22.74 6.75 -6.26
CA GLU A 211 23.56 6.98 -5.07
C GLU A 211 23.09 6.12 -3.89
N ASP A 212 21.79 6.11 -3.58
CA ASP A 212 21.26 5.29 -2.48
C ASP A 212 21.40 3.78 -2.74
N PHE A 213 21.21 3.32 -3.98
CA PHE A 213 21.44 1.93 -4.36
C PHE A 213 22.89 1.52 -4.05
N ARG A 214 23.85 2.37 -4.42
CA ARG A 214 25.29 2.17 -4.20
C ARG A 214 25.66 2.17 -2.71
N LEU A 215 25.15 3.13 -1.95
CA LEU A 215 25.34 3.19 -0.49
C LEU A 215 24.73 1.97 0.20
N THR A 216 23.53 1.56 -0.22
CA THR A 216 22.84 0.36 0.31
C THR A 216 23.62 -0.91 -0.03
N ALA A 217 24.22 -1.03 -1.22
CA ALA A 217 25.09 -2.15 -1.58
C ALA A 217 26.35 -2.21 -0.70
N ALA A 218 27.00 -1.06 -0.45
CA ALA A 218 28.16 -0.99 0.44
C ALA A 218 27.82 -1.43 1.88
N ARG A 219 26.72 -0.94 2.45
CA ARG A 219 26.24 -1.38 3.78
C ARG A 219 25.88 -2.86 3.78
N SER A 220 25.18 -3.32 2.76
CA SER A 220 24.76 -4.72 2.59
C SER A 220 25.95 -5.68 2.55
N LEU A 221 27.01 -5.31 1.84
CA LEU A 221 28.25 -6.08 1.77
C LEU A 221 28.88 -6.24 3.16
N LEU A 222 28.94 -5.17 3.96
CA LEU A 222 29.46 -5.23 5.33
C LEU A 222 28.58 -6.12 6.23
N LYS A 223 27.25 -6.04 6.10
CA LYS A 223 26.30 -6.93 6.81
C LYS A 223 26.55 -8.40 6.46
N LEU A 224 26.60 -8.73 5.16
CA LEU A 224 26.88 -10.08 4.66
C LEU A 224 28.25 -10.61 5.12
N ALA A 225 29.26 -9.74 5.17
CA ALA A 225 30.58 -10.10 5.63
C ALA A 225 30.59 -10.54 7.10
N LEU A 226 29.81 -9.86 7.94
CA LEU A 226 29.68 -10.20 9.37
C LEU A 226 28.89 -11.48 9.60
N GLU A 227 27.81 -11.72 8.85
CA GLU A 227 27.01 -12.95 8.93
C GLU A 227 27.85 -14.18 8.61
N LYS A 228 28.52 -14.20 7.45
CA LYS A 228 29.38 -15.31 7.01
C LYS A 228 30.59 -15.54 7.93
N ALA A 229 31.02 -14.50 8.65
CA ALA A 229 32.11 -14.59 9.62
C ALA A 229 31.66 -15.10 11.01
N GLY A 230 30.37 -15.05 11.31
CA GLY A 230 29.75 -15.62 12.51
C GLY A 230 29.56 -17.13 12.41
N ASP A 231 29.12 -17.63 11.24
CA ASP A 231 28.86 -19.07 11.02
C ASP A 231 30.11 -19.96 11.14
N LYS A 232 31.31 -19.40 10.92
CA LYS A 232 32.58 -20.14 11.04
C LYS A 232 33.00 -20.48 12.48
N LEU A 233 32.30 -20.01 13.51
CA LEU A 233 32.67 -20.26 14.91
C LEU A 233 32.02 -21.52 15.53
N VAL A 234 31.20 -22.28 14.79
CA VAL A 234 30.48 -23.47 15.32
C VAL A 234 30.95 -24.81 14.71
N GLY A 235 31.96 -24.82 13.84
CA GLY A 235 32.52 -26.07 13.27
C GLY A 235 33.97 -26.28 13.67
N THR A 236 34.23 -27.20 14.59
CA THR A 236 35.58 -27.71 14.83
C THR A 236 35.97 -28.67 13.69
N GLU A 237 37.21 -28.49 13.21
CA GLU A 237 38.07 -29.44 12.49
C GLU A 237 38.07 -29.52 10.94
N GLN A 238 39.26 -29.17 10.42
CA GLN A 238 40.02 -29.72 9.28
C GLN A 238 39.60 -29.41 7.83
N CYS A 239 40.53 -28.73 7.12
CA CYS A 239 40.68 -28.76 5.67
C CYS A 239 41.02 -30.17 5.18
N PRO A 240 40.37 -30.67 4.12
CA PRO A 240 41.00 -31.56 3.16
C PRO A 240 41.56 -30.74 1.98
N GLU A 241 42.74 -31.15 1.52
CA GLU A 241 43.46 -30.60 0.38
C GLU A 241 42.70 -30.77 -0.95
N SER A 242 42.88 -29.76 -1.80
CA SER A 242 42.79 -29.70 -3.27
C SER A 242 42.13 -30.83 -4.07
N ASP A 243 41.22 -30.44 -4.96
CA ASP A 243 41.25 -30.92 -6.34
C ASP A 243 40.87 -29.78 -7.32
N MET A 244 41.80 -29.47 -8.22
CA MET A 244 41.70 -28.41 -9.23
C MET A 244 40.94 -28.93 -10.45
N GLY A 245 39.73 -28.40 -10.69
CA GLY A 245 38.97 -28.54 -11.94
C GLY A 245 38.89 -27.21 -12.70
N PRO A 246 38.76 -27.23 -14.04
CA PRO A 246 39.29 -26.17 -14.91
C PRO A 246 38.46 -24.89 -14.92
N GLU A 247 39.18 -23.78 -14.98
CA GLU A 247 38.72 -22.40 -15.04
C GLU A 247 37.83 -22.14 -16.27
N GLY A 248 36.57 -21.76 -16.02
CA GLY A 248 35.79 -21.00 -16.99
C GLY A 248 36.34 -19.57 -17.12
N PRO A 249 36.00 -18.82 -18.19
CA PRO A 249 36.55 -17.49 -18.41
C PRO A 249 35.94 -16.49 -17.41
N GLY A 250 36.56 -16.39 -16.24
CA GLY A 250 36.16 -15.48 -15.17
C GLY A 250 36.96 -14.17 -15.23
N TYR A 251 36.25 -13.05 -15.25
CA TYR A 251 36.83 -11.77 -14.89
C TYR A 251 37.43 -11.87 -13.48
N PRO A 252 38.66 -11.40 -13.23
CA PRO A 252 39.27 -11.52 -11.90
C PRO A 252 38.51 -10.65 -10.91
N LEU A 253 37.80 -11.28 -9.96
CA LEU A 253 37.25 -10.61 -8.78
C LEU A 253 38.35 -9.78 -8.11
N SER A 254 38.02 -8.55 -7.71
CA SER A 254 38.91 -7.81 -6.82
C SER A 254 39.16 -8.65 -5.57
N SER A 255 40.42 -8.84 -5.16
CA SER A 255 40.75 -9.67 -3.99
C SER A 255 39.83 -9.33 -2.80
N PRO A 256 39.18 -10.31 -2.13
CA PRO A 256 38.16 -10.08 -1.11
C PRO A 256 38.50 -9.03 -0.03
N PRO A 257 39.76 -8.91 0.45
CA PRO A 257 40.14 -7.86 1.40
C PRO A 257 39.96 -6.43 0.86
N ARG A 258 40.20 -6.20 -0.44
CA ARG A 258 40.07 -4.88 -1.07
C ARG A 258 38.62 -4.44 -1.22
N LEU A 259 37.71 -5.39 -1.44
CA LEU A 259 36.29 -5.12 -1.59
C LEU A 259 35.68 -4.62 -0.26
N VAL A 260 36.05 -5.24 0.86
CA VAL A 260 35.61 -4.84 2.21
C VAL A 260 36.14 -3.45 2.57
N GLU A 261 37.42 -3.16 2.30
CA GLU A 261 38.00 -1.84 2.59
C GLU A 261 37.29 -0.73 1.80
N LYS A 262 37.00 -0.94 0.51
CA LYS A 262 36.19 0.01 -0.29
C LYS A 262 34.82 0.26 0.35
N ALA A 263 34.14 -0.79 0.81
CA ALA A 263 32.83 -0.65 1.44
C ALA A 263 32.89 0.08 2.79
N LEU A 264 33.93 -0.18 3.59
CA LEU A 264 34.20 0.55 4.83
C LEU A 264 34.44 2.03 4.57
N GLU A 265 35.29 2.37 3.61
CA GLU A 265 35.58 3.77 3.24
C GLU A 265 34.31 4.52 2.79
N VAL A 266 33.49 3.91 1.94
CA VAL A 266 32.20 4.48 1.51
C VAL A 266 31.27 4.72 2.69
N CYS A 267 31.12 3.72 3.56
CA CYS A 267 30.21 3.80 4.70
C CYS A 267 30.69 4.83 5.74
N GLU A 268 31.99 4.98 5.95
CA GLU A 268 32.57 6.01 6.82
C GLU A 268 32.32 7.42 6.28
N GLN A 269 32.50 7.62 4.97
CA GLN A 269 32.20 8.89 4.32
C GLN A 269 30.71 9.22 4.41
N HIS A 270 29.85 8.24 4.17
CA HIS A 270 28.40 8.41 4.30
C HIS A 270 28.00 8.80 5.73
N LEU A 271 28.56 8.14 6.74
CA LEU A 271 28.35 8.52 8.13
C LEU A 271 28.84 9.94 8.44
N GLY A 272 29.93 10.37 7.81
CA GLY A 272 30.42 11.75 7.87
C GLY A 272 29.40 12.76 7.30
N VAL A 273 28.78 12.45 6.16
CA VAL A 273 27.71 13.28 5.56
C VAL A 273 26.47 13.35 6.45
N LEU A 274 26.05 12.22 7.01
CA LEU A 274 24.94 12.19 7.97
C LEU A 274 25.24 13.05 9.20
N GLY A 275 26.50 13.10 9.63
CA GLY A 275 26.99 13.99 10.69
C GLY A 275 27.33 15.42 10.24
N HIS A 276 26.95 15.84 9.03
CA HIS A 276 27.20 17.17 8.47
C HIS A 276 28.67 17.58 8.36
N GLN A 277 29.59 16.61 8.29
CA GLN A 277 31.03 16.84 8.22
C GLN A 277 31.51 17.23 6.81
N ASP A 278 30.58 17.31 5.86
CA ASP A 278 30.77 17.62 4.44
C ASP A 278 30.39 19.05 4.07
N ILE A 279 29.68 19.78 4.93
CA ILE A 279 29.20 21.16 4.67
C ILE A 279 30.34 22.09 4.19
N ASP A 280 31.53 21.95 4.75
CA ASP A 280 32.69 22.79 4.44
C ASP A 280 33.65 22.18 3.39
N ARG A 281 33.35 20.97 2.89
CA ARG A 281 34.22 20.28 1.93
C ARG A 281 33.80 20.56 0.50
N LYS A 282 34.77 20.91 -0.36
CA LYS A 282 34.59 20.98 -1.82
C LYS A 282 34.53 19.60 -2.49
N THR A 283 34.70 18.53 -1.72
CA THR A 283 34.73 17.17 -2.25
C THR A 283 33.33 16.73 -2.64
N PRO A 284 33.16 16.07 -3.80
CA PRO A 284 31.87 15.59 -4.24
C PRO A 284 31.33 14.49 -3.30
N SER A 285 30.04 14.13 -3.44
CA SER A 285 29.33 13.16 -2.57
C SER A 285 30.16 11.87 -2.30
N PRO A 286 29.90 11.12 -1.21
CA PRO A 286 30.59 9.86 -0.90
C PRO A 286 30.61 8.88 -2.08
N CYS A 287 29.55 8.88 -2.89
CA CYS A 287 29.43 8.09 -4.11
C CYS A 287 30.23 8.61 -5.32
N ARG A 288 30.88 9.76 -5.21
CA ARG A 288 31.77 10.34 -6.23
C ARG A 288 33.24 10.24 -5.85
N THR A 289 33.58 9.50 -4.79
CA THR A 289 34.96 9.11 -4.53
C THR A 289 35.46 8.10 -5.57
N CYS A 290 36.76 7.94 -5.69
CA CYS A 290 37.54 7.29 -6.77
C CYS A 290 37.31 5.78 -6.99
N ILE A 291 36.14 5.27 -6.63
CA ILE A 291 35.76 3.86 -6.76
C ILE A 291 35.06 3.68 -8.11
N ASP A 292 35.52 2.66 -8.85
CA ASP A 292 34.77 2.12 -9.97
C ASP A 292 33.53 1.39 -9.45
N TRP A 293 32.38 2.07 -9.51
CA TRP A 293 31.11 1.55 -9.01
C TRP A 293 30.59 0.37 -9.81
N ASP A 294 30.89 0.30 -11.11
CA ASP A 294 30.41 -0.79 -11.95
C ASP A 294 31.15 -2.08 -11.56
N CYS A 295 32.47 -2.00 -11.35
CA CYS A 295 33.24 -3.10 -10.78
C CYS A 295 32.79 -3.44 -9.34
N PHE A 296 32.57 -2.44 -8.48
CA PHE A 296 32.16 -2.68 -7.09
C PHE A 296 30.80 -3.38 -7.02
N LEU A 297 29.82 -2.96 -7.81
CA LEU A 297 28.50 -3.56 -7.85
C LEU A 297 28.56 -5.00 -8.39
N GLN A 298 29.36 -5.24 -9.43
CA GLN A 298 29.56 -6.60 -9.94
C GLN A 298 30.14 -7.54 -8.87
N ASP A 299 31.18 -7.11 -8.17
CA ASP A 299 31.77 -7.84 -7.04
C ASP A 299 30.75 -8.05 -5.90
N TYR A 300 29.95 -7.02 -5.56
CA TYR A 300 28.86 -7.13 -4.58
C TYR A 300 27.83 -8.18 -4.99
N TYR A 301 27.39 -8.18 -6.24
CA TYR A 301 26.40 -9.13 -6.72
C TYR A 301 26.90 -10.57 -6.66
N HIS A 302 28.17 -10.82 -6.97
CA HIS A 302 28.78 -12.14 -6.82
C HIS A 302 28.71 -12.62 -5.36
N VAL A 303 28.96 -11.73 -4.39
CA VAL A 303 28.91 -12.06 -2.96
C VAL A 303 27.48 -12.26 -2.45
N ALA A 304 26.56 -11.38 -2.84
CA ALA A 304 25.19 -11.32 -2.32
C ALA A 304 24.25 -12.35 -2.97
N HIS A 305 24.44 -12.64 -4.25
CA HIS A 305 23.49 -13.44 -5.04
C HIS A 305 24.08 -14.73 -5.62
N GLU A 306 25.40 -14.81 -5.77
CA GLU A 306 26.06 -15.95 -6.45
C GLU A 306 26.94 -16.78 -5.51
N GLY A 307 26.89 -16.47 -4.20
CA GLY A 307 27.53 -17.29 -3.17
C GLY A 307 29.04 -17.07 -3.01
N ALA A 308 29.61 -16.02 -3.62
CA ALA A 308 31.04 -15.74 -3.45
C ALA A 308 31.41 -15.53 -1.97
N GLY A 309 32.51 -16.14 -1.56
CA GLY A 309 32.99 -16.10 -0.18
C GLY A 309 33.61 -14.74 0.16
N LEU A 310 33.38 -14.28 1.39
CA LEU A 310 33.99 -13.07 1.94
C LEU A 310 34.66 -13.42 3.27
N ALA A 311 35.93 -13.05 3.43
CA ALA A 311 36.68 -13.30 4.66
C ALA A 311 37.08 -11.97 5.30
N LEU A 312 36.84 -11.84 6.60
CA LEU A 312 37.19 -10.67 7.40
C LEU A 312 38.37 -10.98 8.32
N SER A 313 39.35 -10.09 8.36
CA SER A 313 40.32 -10.05 9.46
C SER A 313 39.64 -9.62 10.78
N GLY A 314 40.26 -9.91 11.92
CA GLY A 314 39.73 -9.50 13.23
C GLY A 314 39.57 -7.98 13.36
N ALA A 315 40.49 -7.21 12.78
CA ALA A 315 40.42 -5.75 12.74
C ALA A 315 39.24 -5.26 11.88
N GLN A 316 39.06 -5.85 10.68
CA GLN A 316 37.94 -5.51 9.79
C GLN A 316 36.59 -5.83 10.43
N ARG A 317 36.46 -6.99 11.10
CA ARG A 317 35.22 -7.37 11.80
C ARG A 317 34.80 -6.31 12.83
N LYS A 318 35.74 -5.86 13.67
CA LYS A 318 35.46 -4.84 14.69
C LYS A 318 35.06 -3.50 14.06
N ARG A 319 35.77 -3.08 13.01
CA ARG A 319 35.48 -1.84 12.28
C ARG A 319 34.11 -1.89 11.60
N CYS A 320 33.74 -3.01 10.98
CA CYS A 320 32.42 -3.22 10.38
C CYS A 320 31.30 -3.12 11.43
N GLN A 321 31.47 -3.78 12.59
CA GLN A 321 30.47 -3.76 13.67
C GLN A 321 30.25 -2.35 14.24
N ASP A 322 31.33 -1.62 14.54
CA ASP A 322 31.26 -0.24 15.04
C ASP A 322 30.57 0.69 14.03
N LEU A 323 31.01 0.63 12.77
CA LEU A 323 30.49 1.49 11.72
C LEU A 323 29.01 1.22 11.42
N LEU A 324 28.61 -0.05 11.31
CA LEU A 324 27.21 -0.42 11.10
C LEU A 324 26.33 -0.06 12.30
N GLY A 325 26.84 -0.17 13.53
CA GLY A 325 26.13 0.28 14.73
C GLY A 325 25.84 1.79 14.69
N ARG A 326 26.84 2.60 14.37
CA ARG A 326 26.68 4.06 14.24
C ARG A 326 25.77 4.46 13.08
N LEU A 327 25.82 3.73 11.97
CA LEU A 327 24.90 3.95 10.85
C LEU A 327 23.45 3.59 11.22
N ALA A 328 23.24 2.52 11.99
CA ALA A 328 21.91 2.11 12.45
C ALA A 328 21.24 3.18 13.34
N GLU A 329 22.01 3.95 14.10
CA GLU A 329 21.51 5.06 14.92
C GLU A 329 21.03 6.26 14.09
N GLN A 330 21.57 6.44 12.88
CA GLN A 330 21.29 7.60 12.02
C GLN A 330 20.30 7.30 10.88
N LEU A 331 20.10 6.02 10.54
CA LEU A 331 19.30 5.59 9.39
C LEU A 331 18.02 4.86 9.87
N PRO A 332 16.84 5.50 9.82
CA PRO A 332 15.58 4.90 10.29
C PRO A 332 15.23 3.56 9.63
N GLN A 333 15.65 3.37 8.38
CA GLN A 333 15.34 2.18 7.58
C GLN A 333 16.43 1.10 7.61
N PHE A 334 17.43 1.23 8.49
CA PHE A 334 18.59 0.32 8.53
C PHE A 334 18.20 -1.14 8.82
N SER A 335 17.17 -1.37 9.64
CA SER A 335 16.64 -2.69 9.97
C SER A 335 15.88 -3.33 8.81
N ILE A 336 15.05 -2.55 8.11
CA ILE A 336 14.17 -3.05 7.04
C ILE A 336 14.88 -3.20 5.70
N GLU A 337 15.97 -2.46 5.45
CA GLU A 337 16.66 -2.46 4.16
C GLU A 337 17.35 -3.78 3.84
N GLY A 338 17.58 -4.64 4.84
CA GLY A 338 18.20 -5.96 4.69
C GLY A 338 19.64 -5.91 4.14
N ASN A 339 19.95 -6.92 3.33
CA ASN A 339 21.31 -7.31 2.97
C ASN A 339 21.43 -7.65 1.47
N LEU A 340 20.29 -7.78 0.77
CA LEU A 340 20.22 -8.23 -0.62
C LEU A 340 19.87 -7.08 -1.57
N ASN A 341 19.78 -5.85 -1.04
CA ASN A 341 19.53 -4.63 -1.78
C ASN A 341 18.36 -4.75 -2.76
N VAL A 342 17.25 -5.32 -2.28
CA VAL A 342 16.05 -5.52 -3.08
C VAL A 342 15.28 -4.21 -3.22
N TRP A 343 14.87 -3.91 -4.45
CA TRP A 343 14.06 -2.74 -4.81
C TRP A 343 12.79 -3.18 -5.53
N ILE A 344 11.71 -2.43 -5.32
CA ILE A 344 10.41 -2.68 -5.94
C ILE A 344 10.06 -1.53 -6.88
N LEU A 345 9.96 -1.83 -8.17
CA LEU A 345 9.48 -0.91 -9.19
C LEU A 345 7.97 -1.00 -9.27
N LYS A 346 7.32 0.16 -9.27
CA LYS A 346 5.87 0.25 -9.32
C LYS A 346 5.46 1.29 -10.37
N PRO A 347 4.53 0.96 -11.29
CA PRO A 347 4.00 1.95 -12.21
C PRO A 347 3.18 3.00 -11.47
N SER A 348 3.38 4.28 -11.78
CA SER A 348 2.83 5.42 -11.02
C SER A 348 1.30 5.42 -10.90
N ALA A 349 0.60 5.04 -11.98
CA ALA A 349 -0.86 5.08 -12.08
C ALA A 349 -1.52 3.69 -12.12
N LYS A 350 -0.78 2.58 -11.94
CA LYS A 350 -1.38 1.23 -11.91
C LYS A 350 -1.69 0.78 -10.48
N SER A 351 -2.79 0.05 -10.35
CA SER A 351 -3.28 -0.57 -9.12
C SER A 351 -3.34 -2.10 -9.24
N ARG A 352 -3.72 -2.79 -8.15
CA ARG A 352 -3.93 -4.25 -8.11
C ARG A 352 -2.66 -5.07 -8.33
N GLY A 353 -1.51 -4.46 -8.06
CA GLY A 353 -0.16 -5.00 -8.24
C GLY A 353 0.27 -5.26 -9.69
N ARG A 354 -0.45 -4.69 -10.68
CA ARG A 354 -0.11 -4.85 -12.10
C ARG A 354 1.19 -4.13 -12.44
N GLY A 355 2.12 -4.87 -13.07
CA GLY A 355 3.39 -4.33 -13.54
C GLY A 355 4.41 -4.05 -12.44
N ILE A 356 4.17 -4.50 -11.21
CA ILE A 356 5.16 -4.40 -10.14
C ILE A 356 6.27 -5.43 -10.39
N VAL A 357 7.53 -5.04 -10.19
CA VAL A 357 8.69 -5.92 -10.34
C VAL A 357 9.61 -5.72 -9.14
N CYS A 358 10.12 -6.81 -8.57
CA CYS A 358 11.20 -6.77 -7.58
C CYS A 358 12.51 -7.17 -8.26
N THR A 359 13.59 -6.43 -8.01
CA THR A 359 14.92 -6.70 -8.56
C THR A 359 16.01 -6.35 -7.54
N THR A 360 17.19 -6.93 -7.72
CA THR A 360 18.39 -6.66 -6.92
C THR A 360 19.53 -6.05 -7.74
N ARG A 361 19.31 -5.79 -9.05
CA ARG A 361 20.33 -5.29 -9.97
C ARG A 361 19.98 -3.86 -10.41
N LEU A 362 20.91 -2.93 -10.24
CA LEU A 362 20.74 -1.53 -10.63
C LEU A 362 20.47 -1.39 -12.14
N GLU A 363 21.16 -2.19 -12.93
CA GLU A 363 21.11 -2.17 -14.39
C GLU A 363 19.70 -2.53 -14.88
N GLU A 364 19.05 -3.50 -14.23
CA GLU A 364 17.66 -3.89 -14.51
C GLU A 364 16.68 -2.76 -14.17
N VAL A 365 16.87 -2.08 -13.04
CA VAL A 365 16.04 -0.92 -12.66
C VAL A 365 16.14 0.17 -13.73
N LEU A 366 17.36 0.51 -14.13
CA LEU A 366 17.62 1.56 -15.11
C LEU A 366 17.13 1.17 -16.51
N GLN A 367 17.24 -0.10 -16.91
CA GLN A 367 16.75 -0.60 -18.18
C GLN A 367 15.21 -0.55 -18.26
N LEU A 368 14.52 -0.97 -17.20
CA LEU A 368 13.06 -0.89 -17.10
C LEU A 368 12.56 0.55 -17.16
N ALA A 369 13.32 1.49 -16.57
CA ALA A 369 13.03 2.92 -16.67
C ALA A 369 13.29 3.51 -18.06
N GLN A 370 14.33 3.04 -18.77
CA GLN A 370 14.72 3.52 -20.10
C GLN A 370 13.89 2.95 -21.25
N GLY A 371 13.37 1.72 -21.15
CA GLY A 371 12.52 1.09 -22.18
C GLY A 371 11.23 1.86 -22.49
N CYS A 372 10.96 2.94 -21.75
CA CYS A 372 9.79 3.80 -21.86
C CYS A 372 10.09 5.17 -22.52
N THR A 373 11.32 5.45 -22.98
CA THR A 373 11.71 6.73 -23.62
C THR A 373 11.27 6.84 -25.09
N THR A 374 10.01 6.51 -25.39
CA THR A 374 9.40 7.02 -26.63
C THR A 374 9.12 8.52 -26.46
N PRO A 375 9.42 9.37 -27.45
CA PRO A 375 9.36 10.83 -27.30
C PRO A 375 7.91 11.36 -27.41
N SER A 376 7.00 10.80 -26.60
CA SER A 376 5.61 11.21 -26.47
C SER A 376 5.24 11.45 -25.00
N VAL A 377 5.58 12.65 -24.49
CA VAL A 377 4.86 13.45 -23.48
C VAL A 377 4.10 12.72 -22.34
N ARG A 378 4.61 11.64 -21.75
CA ARG A 378 4.00 11.05 -20.53
C ARG A 378 5.00 10.92 -19.38
N VAL A 379 4.85 11.87 -18.45
CA VAL A 379 4.96 11.83 -16.98
C VAL A 379 5.54 10.54 -16.39
N CYS A 380 6.55 10.68 -15.51
CA CYS A 380 7.18 9.66 -14.66
C CYS A 380 6.37 8.36 -14.53
N GLU A 381 6.62 7.39 -15.42
CA GLU A 381 5.79 6.17 -15.47
C GLU A 381 6.04 5.23 -14.28
N TRP A 382 7.16 5.40 -13.57
CA TRP A 382 7.63 4.50 -12.54
C TRP A 382 8.15 5.23 -11.31
N VAL A 383 7.82 4.65 -10.16
CA VAL A 383 8.53 4.89 -8.91
C VAL A 383 9.32 3.65 -8.53
N VAL A 384 10.49 3.85 -7.94
CA VAL A 384 11.29 2.80 -7.32
C VAL A 384 11.30 3.03 -5.82
N GLN A 385 10.98 1.99 -5.05
CA GLN A 385 10.89 2.06 -3.60
C GLN A 385 11.75 0.97 -2.98
N LYS A 386 12.41 1.26 -1.85
CA LYS A 386 13.19 0.25 -1.14
C LYS A 386 12.27 -0.87 -0.67
N TYR A 387 12.61 -2.11 -0.99
CA TYR A 387 11.87 -3.27 -0.50
C TYR A 387 12.18 -3.52 0.97
N VAL A 388 11.13 -3.80 1.76
CA VAL A 388 11.24 -4.22 3.16
C VAL A 388 11.65 -5.70 3.18
N GLU A 389 12.93 -5.96 3.36
CA GLU A 389 13.53 -7.31 3.33
C GLU A 389 13.32 -8.08 4.64
N GLN A 390 13.10 -7.37 5.74
CA GLN A 390 12.82 -7.97 7.05
C GLN A 390 11.40 -7.68 7.54
N PRO A 391 10.35 -8.15 6.82
CA PRO A 391 8.98 -8.05 7.32
C PRO A 391 8.78 -9.00 8.51
N LEU A 392 7.84 -8.65 9.38
CA LEU A 392 7.19 -9.62 10.25
C LEU A 392 6.46 -10.63 9.36
N THR A 393 6.74 -11.92 9.58
CA THR A 393 6.03 -13.03 8.93
C THR A 393 5.15 -13.74 9.95
N ILE A 394 4.08 -14.33 9.47
CA ILE A 394 3.20 -15.21 10.24
C ILE A 394 3.28 -16.57 9.55
N PHE A 395 3.76 -17.58 10.29
CA PHE A 395 4.01 -18.92 9.74
C PHE A 395 4.81 -18.86 8.42
N ASP A 396 5.95 -18.15 8.46
CA ASP A 396 6.84 -17.88 7.32
C ASP A 396 6.18 -17.24 6.11
N THR A 397 5.01 -16.63 6.28
CA THR A 397 4.23 -16.05 5.18
C THR A 397 4.15 -14.55 5.32
N LYS A 398 4.44 -13.86 4.22
CA LYS A 398 4.30 -12.41 4.13
C LYS A 398 2.82 -12.03 4.16
N PHE A 399 2.52 -10.95 4.87
CA PHE A 399 1.20 -10.33 4.86
C PHE A 399 1.30 -8.80 4.80
N ASP A 400 0.20 -8.14 4.47
CA ASP A 400 0.01 -6.71 4.71
C ASP A 400 -1.31 -6.45 5.45
N ILE A 401 -1.46 -5.25 6.01
CA ILE A 401 -2.66 -4.80 6.72
C ILE A 401 -3.39 -3.80 5.83
N ARG A 402 -4.67 -4.05 5.56
CA ARG A 402 -5.61 -3.07 5.01
C ARG A 402 -6.26 -2.30 6.16
N GLN A 403 -5.85 -1.05 6.34
CA GLN A 403 -6.40 -0.13 7.32
C GLN A 403 -7.33 0.88 6.64
N TRP A 404 -8.57 1.03 7.13
CA TRP A 404 -9.49 2.05 6.63
C TRP A 404 -9.41 3.34 7.44
N PHE A 405 -9.59 4.46 6.74
CA PHE A 405 -9.81 5.76 7.36
C PHE A 405 -10.74 6.60 6.47
N LEU A 406 -11.49 7.50 7.09
CA LEU A 406 -12.49 8.34 6.44
C LEU A 406 -12.11 9.80 6.61
N VAL A 407 -12.11 10.56 5.51
CA VAL A 407 -11.99 12.02 5.54
C VAL A 407 -13.36 12.60 5.26
N THR A 408 -13.91 13.35 6.22
CA THR A 408 -15.27 13.93 6.10
C THR A 408 -15.27 15.40 5.73
N ASP A 409 -14.16 16.09 5.98
CA ASP A 409 -14.00 17.49 5.64
C ASP A 409 -12.51 17.74 5.37
N GLY A 410 -12.22 18.61 4.40
CA GLY A 410 -10.85 18.99 4.06
C GLY A 410 -10.46 20.38 4.53
N ASN A 411 -11.41 21.18 5.01
CA ASN A 411 -11.15 22.48 5.61
C ASN A 411 -12.28 22.89 6.58
N PRO A 412 -12.13 22.67 7.89
CA PRO A 412 -10.95 22.07 8.54
C PRO A 412 -10.81 20.58 8.23
N LEU A 413 -9.57 20.11 8.03
CA LEU A 413 -9.31 18.68 7.81
C LEU A 413 -9.82 17.84 8.99
N THR A 414 -10.74 16.90 8.72
CA THR A 414 -11.35 16.02 9.72
C THR A 414 -11.18 14.56 9.31
N VAL A 415 -10.44 13.79 10.12
CA VAL A 415 -9.98 12.44 9.80
C VAL A 415 -10.42 11.45 10.88
N TRP A 416 -11.03 10.36 10.44
CA TRP A 416 -11.51 9.27 11.27
C TRP A 416 -10.77 7.99 10.94
N PHE A 417 -10.28 7.30 11.96
CA PHE A 417 -9.63 6.00 11.84
C PHE A 417 -10.64 4.90 12.14
N TYR A 418 -10.71 3.87 11.29
CA TYR A 418 -11.57 2.72 11.58
C TYR A 418 -10.82 1.74 12.50
N GLN A 419 -11.37 1.40 13.66
CA GLN A 419 -10.68 0.59 14.67
C GLN A 419 -10.45 -0.87 14.24
N ASP A 420 -11.16 -1.33 13.21
CA ASP A 420 -10.94 -2.64 12.60
C ASP A 420 -10.19 -2.55 11.27
N CYS A 421 -9.49 -3.64 10.99
CA CYS A 421 -8.69 -3.83 9.79
C CYS A 421 -8.62 -5.33 9.48
N TYR A 422 -8.08 -5.68 8.33
CA TYR A 422 -7.81 -7.07 7.98
C TYR A 422 -6.43 -7.24 7.35
N LEU A 423 -5.85 -8.42 7.56
CA LEU A 423 -4.56 -8.82 7.01
C LEU A 423 -4.77 -9.61 5.72
N ARG A 424 -3.88 -9.48 4.75
CA ARG A 424 -3.89 -10.28 3.50
C ARG A 424 -2.59 -11.04 3.37
N PHE A 425 -2.67 -12.34 3.16
CA PHE A 425 -1.51 -13.23 3.06
C PHE A 425 -1.09 -13.48 1.61
N CYS A 426 0.21 -13.68 1.42
CA CYS A 426 0.76 -14.32 0.23
C CYS A 426 0.38 -15.82 0.16
N SER A 427 0.47 -16.40 -1.04
CA SER A 427 0.11 -17.80 -1.31
C SER A 427 1.24 -18.79 -1.05
N GLN A 428 2.45 -18.28 -0.88
CA GLN A 428 3.66 -19.04 -0.73
C GLN A 428 4.52 -18.45 0.41
N PRO A 429 5.37 -19.28 1.05
CA PRO A 429 6.30 -18.81 2.07
C PRO A 429 7.23 -17.71 1.55
N PHE A 430 7.55 -16.76 2.43
CA PHE A 430 8.45 -15.65 2.13
C PHE A 430 9.87 -16.15 1.91
N SER A 431 10.52 -15.67 0.85
CA SER A 431 11.93 -15.93 0.57
C SER A 431 12.49 -14.83 -0.31
N LEU A 432 13.64 -14.27 0.04
CA LEU A 432 14.30 -13.27 -0.80
C LEU A 432 15.14 -13.87 -1.94
N HIS A 433 15.30 -15.20 -1.97
CA HIS A 433 15.95 -15.90 -3.07
C HIS A 433 15.02 -16.07 -4.29
N HIS A 434 13.71 -15.93 -4.09
CA HIS A 434 12.70 -16.11 -5.12
C HIS A 434 11.75 -14.91 -5.17
N LEU A 435 12.06 -13.94 -6.03
CA LEU A 435 11.33 -12.66 -6.13
C LEU A 435 9.97 -12.73 -6.87
N GLU A 436 9.33 -13.89 -6.85
CA GLU A 436 8.06 -14.13 -7.53
C GLU A 436 6.88 -13.40 -6.84
N HIS A 437 5.89 -12.97 -7.63
CA HIS A 437 4.74 -12.22 -7.11
C HIS A 437 3.94 -12.99 -6.04
N SER A 438 3.91 -14.32 -6.12
CA SER A 438 3.23 -15.21 -5.17
C SER A 438 3.72 -15.02 -3.72
N ARG A 439 5.00 -14.70 -3.52
CA ARG A 439 5.67 -14.58 -2.22
C ARG A 439 5.75 -13.14 -1.70
N HIS A 440 5.67 -12.16 -2.60
CA HIS A 440 6.02 -10.77 -2.26
C HIS A 440 4.87 -9.77 -2.40
N LEU A 441 3.77 -10.09 -3.09
CA LEU A 441 2.65 -9.16 -3.33
C LEU A 441 1.34 -9.69 -2.74
N CYS A 442 0.85 -9.11 -1.63
CA CYS A 442 -0.33 -9.60 -0.90
C CYS A 442 -1.68 -9.29 -1.59
N ASN A 443 -1.68 -8.59 -2.73
CA ASN A 443 -2.91 -8.18 -3.41
C ASN A 443 -3.76 -9.40 -3.80
N VAL A 444 -5.03 -9.40 -3.39
CA VAL A 444 -6.00 -10.47 -3.68
C VAL A 444 -6.09 -10.79 -5.18
N SER A 445 -6.03 -9.77 -6.05
CA SER A 445 -6.05 -9.92 -7.52
C SER A 445 -4.88 -10.71 -8.09
N ILE A 446 -3.72 -10.68 -7.42
CA ILE A 446 -2.53 -11.44 -7.76
C ILE A 446 -2.66 -12.83 -7.15
N GLN A 447 -2.94 -12.90 -5.85
CA GLN A 447 -2.91 -14.13 -5.09
C GLN A 447 -3.96 -15.15 -5.56
N LYS A 448 -5.12 -14.70 -6.06
CA LYS A 448 -6.13 -15.58 -6.67
C LYS A 448 -5.62 -16.40 -7.87
N ARG A 449 -4.52 -16.00 -8.50
CA ARG A 449 -3.91 -16.72 -9.64
C ARG A 449 -2.98 -17.85 -9.21
N TYR A 450 -2.62 -17.91 -7.93
CA TYR A 450 -1.67 -18.87 -7.40
C TYR A 450 -2.36 -19.85 -6.45
N GLN A 451 -2.11 -21.14 -6.68
CA GLN A 451 -2.51 -22.19 -5.76
C GLN A 451 -1.67 -22.10 -4.49
N THR A 452 -2.23 -22.59 -3.38
CA THR A 452 -1.50 -22.67 -2.12
C THR A 452 -0.36 -23.67 -2.25
N SER A 453 0.84 -23.31 -1.79
CA SER A 453 1.99 -24.21 -1.80
C SER A 453 1.73 -25.45 -0.94
N SER A 454 2.25 -26.61 -1.36
CA SER A 454 2.31 -27.81 -0.51
C SER A 454 3.17 -27.61 0.73
N HIS A 455 4.11 -26.67 0.69
CA HIS A 455 4.99 -26.29 1.80
C HIS A 455 4.42 -25.15 2.66
N GLN A 456 3.17 -24.73 2.41
CA GLN A 456 2.52 -23.70 3.19
C GLN A 456 2.14 -24.25 4.57
N ASP A 457 2.41 -23.49 5.63
CA ASP A 457 1.97 -23.88 6.97
C ASP A 457 0.42 -23.97 7.01
N PRO A 458 -0.15 -25.09 7.50
CA PRO A 458 -1.59 -25.33 7.48
C PRO A 458 -2.39 -24.35 8.34
N ARG A 459 -1.75 -23.61 9.25
CA ARG A 459 -2.39 -22.58 10.08
C ARG A 459 -2.62 -21.26 9.35
N VAL A 460 -2.02 -21.08 8.17
CA VAL A 460 -2.36 -19.95 7.30
C VAL A 460 -3.77 -20.18 6.73
N PRO A 461 -4.71 -19.23 6.89
CA PRO A 461 -6.09 -19.44 6.50
C PRO A 461 -6.20 -19.72 4.98
N PRO A 462 -7.02 -20.69 4.55
CA PRO A 462 -7.18 -21.03 3.12
C PRO A 462 -7.61 -19.83 2.26
N HIS A 463 -8.43 -18.95 2.85
CA HIS A 463 -8.93 -17.73 2.22
C HIS A 463 -7.95 -16.55 2.32
N ARG A 464 -6.77 -16.75 2.95
CA ARG A 464 -5.63 -15.82 3.01
C ARG A 464 -5.97 -14.44 3.58
N VAL A 465 -6.89 -14.40 4.54
CA VAL A 465 -7.25 -13.17 5.28
C VAL A 465 -7.32 -13.46 6.77
N TRP A 466 -6.86 -12.54 7.60
CA TRP A 466 -7.15 -12.53 9.04
C TRP A 466 -7.85 -11.25 9.45
N SER A 467 -8.66 -11.34 10.49
CA SER A 467 -9.20 -10.20 11.21
C SER A 467 -8.14 -9.59 12.15
N ARG A 468 -8.40 -8.36 12.61
CA ARG A 468 -7.62 -7.73 13.69
C ARG A 468 -7.53 -8.61 14.94
N LYS A 469 -8.64 -9.19 15.39
CA LYS A 469 -8.72 -10.04 16.59
C LYS A 469 -7.78 -11.25 16.48
N GLN A 470 -7.80 -11.95 15.35
CA GLN A 470 -6.91 -13.10 15.07
C GLN A 470 -5.44 -12.69 15.12
N PHE A 471 -5.09 -11.54 14.55
CA PHE A 471 -3.72 -11.04 14.58
C PHE A 471 -3.27 -10.64 16.00
N GLN A 472 -4.13 -10.00 16.79
CA GLN A 472 -3.84 -9.67 18.19
C GLN A 472 -3.63 -10.94 19.03
N GLY A 473 -4.44 -11.98 18.82
CA GLY A 473 -4.27 -13.28 19.46
C GLY A 473 -2.92 -13.92 19.11
N TYR A 474 -2.54 -13.90 17.83
CA TYR A 474 -1.21 -14.35 17.40
C TYR A 474 -0.08 -13.57 18.09
N LEU A 475 -0.15 -12.24 18.12
CA LEU A 475 0.86 -11.41 18.78
C LEU A 475 0.96 -11.72 20.28
N ALA A 476 -0.17 -11.94 20.96
CA ALA A 476 -0.19 -12.32 22.37
C ALA A 476 0.49 -13.67 22.61
N GLN A 477 0.24 -14.67 21.75
CA GLN A 477 0.92 -15.98 21.81
C GLN A 477 2.43 -15.86 21.59
N GLN A 478 2.88 -14.88 20.80
CA GLN A 478 4.30 -14.60 20.58
C GLN A 478 4.93 -13.73 21.70
N GLY A 479 4.19 -13.37 22.75
CA GLY A 479 4.65 -12.48 23.83
C GLY A 479 4.79 -11.02 23.41
N ARG A 480 4.09 -10.61 22.34
CA ARG A 480 4.17 -9.27 21.70
C ARG A 480 2.82 -8.57 21.60
N GLY A 481 1.84 -8.96 22.43
CA GLY A 481 0.48 -8.42 22.37
C GLY A 481 0.41 -6.88 22.50
N ASP A 482 1.27 -6.30 23.35
CA ASP A 482 1.33 -4.86 23.58
C ASP A 482 1.73 -4.06 22.34
N ALA A 483 2.48 -4.66 21.42
CA ALA A 483 2.99 -3.98 20.22
C ALA A 483 1.86 -3.46 19.32
N TRP A 484 0.69 -4.12 19.31
CA TRP A 484 -0.46 -3.66 18.55
C TRP A 484 -0.92 -2.26 18.99
N HIS A 485 -1.13 -2.09 20.30
CA HIS A 485 -1.66 -0.86 20.88
C HIS A 485 -0.60 0.22 21.09
N GLN A 486 0.64 -0.18 21.41
CA GLN A 486 1.73 0.76 21.74
C GLN A 486 2.55 1.21 20.52
N VAL A 487 2.61 0.40 19.45
CA VAL A 487 3.47 0.67 18.28
C VAL A 487 2.66 0.75 16.99
N MET A 488 1.95 -0.32 16.62
CA MET A 488 1.32 -0.44 15.30
C MET A 488 0.18 0.57 15.10
N VAL A 489 -0.78 0.63 16.02
CA VAL A 489 -1.93 1.55 15.87
C VAL A 489 -1.49 3.03 15.90
N PRO A 490 -0.65 3.49 16.85
CA PRO A 490 -0.14 4.85 16.83
C PRO A 490 0.66 5.17 15.57
N GLY A 491 1.53 4.26 15.12
CA GLY A 491 2.32 4.44 13.90
C GLY A 491 1.46 4.52 12.63
N MET A 492 0.43 3.68 12.50
CA MET A 492 -0.51 3.74 11.37
C MET A 492 -1.29 5.06 11.36
N LYS A 493 -1.78 5.52 12.53
CA LYS A 493 -2.46 6.81 12.66
C LYS A 493 -1.53 7.96 12.27
N ALA A 494 -0.30 8.00 12.77
CA ALA A 494 0.68 9.02 12.46
C ALA A 494 1.03 9.07 10.97
N ALA A 495 1.27 7.92 10.34
CA ALA A 495 1.57 7.80 8.91
C ALA A 495 0.41 8.33 8.03
N ILE A 496 -0.84 8.00 8.37
CA ILE A 496 -2.03 8.50 7.66
C ILE A 496 -2.14 10.02 7.81
N LEU A 497 -1.98 10.55 9.02
CA LEU A 497 -2.10 11.99 9.28
C LEU A 497 -1.02 12.80 8.58
N ASN A 498 0.24 12.35 8.65
CA ASN A 498 1.36 13.01 7.96
C ASN A 498 1.15 12.99 6.44
N SER A 499 0.70 11.86 5.88
CA SER A 499 0.40 11.76 4.44
C SER A 499 -0.72 12.71 4.01
N LEU A 500 -1.80 12.83 4.81
CA LEU A 500 -2.92 13.73 4.53
C LEU A 500 -2.52 15.20 4.61
N ARG A 501 -1.78 15.60 5.64
CA ARG A 501 -1.31 17.00 5.81
C ARG A 501 -0.46 17.45 4.63
N CYS A 502 0.42 16.59 4.13
CA CYS A 502 1.23 16.89 2.95
C CYS A 502 0.42 17.00 1.66
N ALA A 503 -0.66 16.21 1.54
CA ALA A 503 -1.49 16.17 0.34
C ALA A 503 -2.62 17.21 0.36
N GLN A 504 -2.96 17.79 1.51
CA GLN A 504 -4.17 18.60 1.74
C GLN A 504 -4.33 19.73 0.72
N ASP A 505 -3.29 20.53 0.47
CA ASP A 505 -3.34 21.66 -0.47
C ASP A 505 -3.51 21.24 -1.94
N ARG A 506 -3.24 19.97 -2.24
CA ARG A 506 -3.35 19.39 -3.59
C ARG A 506 -4.62 18.56 -3.76
N MET A 507 -5.47 18.49 -2.74
CA MET A 507 -6.72 17.75 -2.76
C MET A 507 -7.91 18.67 -3.10
N GLY A 508 -8.77 18.18 -4.01
CA GLY A 508 -9.96 18.89 -4.46
C GLY A 508 -11.14 18.67 -3.52
N PHE A 509 -11.13 19.36 -2.37
CA PHE A 509 -12.20 19.25 -1.37
C PHE A 509 -13.49 19.96 -1.80
N ARG A 510 -14.62 19.35 -1.44
CA ARG A 510 -15.96 19.90 -1.65
C ARG A 510 -16.75 19.73 -0.36
N LYS A 511 -17.43 20.78 0.10
CA LYS A 511 -18.36 20.66 1.24
C LYS A 511 -19.48 19.68 0.90
N GLY A 512 -19.81 18.81 1.85
CA GLY A 512 -20.74 17.70 1.62
C GLY A 512 -20.10 16.50 0.91
N SER A 513 -18.83 16.56 0.50
CA SER A 513 -18.08 15.38 0.08
C SER A 513 -17.31 14.77 1.25
N PHE A 514 -17.24 13.46 1.27
CA PHE A 514 -16.37 12.65 2.14
C PHE A 514 -15.67 11.60 1.30
N GLU A 515 -14.62 10.97 1.79
CA GLU A 515 -14.00 9.86 1.07
C GLU A 515 -13.40 8.83 2.02
N LEU A 516 -13.75 7.57 1.78
CA LEU A 516 -13.19 6.43 2.49
C LEU A 516 -11.95 5.94 1.73
N PHE A 517 -10.85 5.84 2.45
CA PHE A 517 -9.56 5.40 1.94
C PHE A 517 -9.16 4.07 2.56
N GLY A 518 -8.30 3.32 1.87
CA GLY A 518 -7.62 2.14 2.41
C GLY A 518 -6.12 2.33 2.34
N ALA A 519 -5.47 2.43 3.49
CA ALA A 519 -4.01 2.42 3.60
C ALA A 519 -3.51 0.97 3.71
N ASP A 520 -2.47 0.65 2.93
CA ASP A 520 -1.82 -0.66 2.95
C ASP A 520 -0.52 -0.53 3.74
N PHE A 521 -0.40 -1.26 4.85
CA PHE A 521 0.78 -1.27 5.72
C PHE A 521 1.47 -2.63 5.71
N LEU A 522 2.79 -2.62 5.72
CA LEU A 522 3.61 -3.77 6.09
C LEU A 522 4.10 -3.59 7.52
N VAL A 523 4.39 -4.67 8.23
CA VAL A 523 4.95 -4.61 9.59
C VAL A 523 6.39 -5.11 9.53
N GLY A 524 7.33 -4.35 10.08
CA GLY A 524 8.72 -4.78 10.24
C GLY A 524 8.89 -5.81 11.36
N LYS A 525 10.01 -6.53 11.40
CA LYS A 525 10.32 -7.46 12.51
C LYS A 525 10.27 -6.80 13.89
N ASP A 526 10.49 -5.50 13.96
CA ASP A 526 10.41 -4.61 15.12
C ASP A 526 8.97 -4.16 15.48
N CYS A 527 7.94 -4.68 14.81
CA CYS A 527 6.55 -4.23 14.91
C CYS A 527 6.26 -2.81 14.39
N GLN A 528 7.21 -2.13 13.75
CA GLN A 528 6.94 -0.82 13.17
C GLN A 528 6.07 -0.95 11.91
N PRO A 529 4.99 -0.15 11.77
CA PRO A 529 4.15 -0.14 10.58
C PRO A 529 4.77 0.74 9.48
N TRP A 530 4.91 0.18 8.29
CA TRP A 530 5.46 0.82 7.10
C TRP A 530 4.36 1.02 6.06
N LEU A 531 4.02 2.28 5.78
CA LEU A 531 3.03 2.64 4.77
C LEU A 531 3.55 2.27 3.37
N LEU A 532 2.76 1.52 2.60
CA LEU A 532 3.11 1.09 1.25
C LEU A 532 2.38 1.91 0.17
N GLU A 533 1.08 2.13 0.36
CA GLU A 533 0.24 2.92 -0.53
C GLU A 533 -1.06 3.33 0.18
N ILE A 534 -1.72 4.38 -0.32
CA ILE A 534 -3.08 4.74 0.07
C ILE A 534 -3.96 4.59 -1.17
N ASN A 535 -5.06 3.86 -1.04
CA ASN A 535 -6.00 3.58 -2.10
C ASN A 535 -7.27 4.42 -1.90
N SER A 536 -7.63 5.21 -2.91
CA SER A 536 -8.98 5.80 -2.98
C SER A 536 -9.98 4.73 -3.40
N CYS A 537 -11.20 4.80 -2.87
CA CYS A 537 -12.26 3.83 -3.14
C CYS A 537 -11.79 2.36 -2.95
N PRO A 538 -11.37 1.98 -1.72
CA PRO A 538 -10.95 0.61 -1.44
C PRO A 538 -12.05 -0.40 -1.83
N THR A 539 -11.64 -1.58 -2.29
CA THR A 539 -12.59 -2.63 -2.67
C THR A 539 -13.44 -3.04 -1.48
N MET A 540 -14.75 -3.14 -1.72
CA MET A 540 -15.75 -3.62 -0.76
C MET A 540 -16.31 -5.00 -1.14
N SER A 541 -15.68 -5.66 -2.12
CA SER A 541 -16.11 -6.98 -2.56
C SER A 541 -15.73 -8.03 -1.51
N PRO A 542 -16.66 -8.87 -1.06
CA PRO A 542 -16.36 -9.93 -0.10
C PRO A 542 -15.50 -11.00 -0.77
N SER A 543 -14.28 -11.21 -0.27
CA SER A 543 -13.40 -12.31 -0.69
C SER A 543 -13.29 -13.45 0.34
N SER A 544 -13.82 -13.22 1.55
CA SER A 544 -13.83 -14.13 2.70
C SER A 544 -14.97 -13.74 3.66
N ALA A 545 -15.28 -14.57 4.64
CA ALA A 545 -16.22 -14.22 5.71
C ALA A 545 -15.78 -12.94 6.45
N VAL A 546 -14.49 -12.85 6.81
CA VAL A 546 -13.89 -11.66 7.44
C VAL A 546 -14.14 -10.39 6.61
N THR A 547 -13.84 -10.40 5.32
CA THR A 547 -14.05 -9.21 4.47
C THR A 547 -15.53 -8.93 4.22
N ARG A 548 -16.40 -9.94 4.17
CA ARG A 548 -17.85 -9.74 4.06
C ARG A 548 -18.38 -8.93 5.24
N ARG A 549 -18.11 -9.39 6.46
CA ARG A 549 -18.50 -8.71 7.72
C ARG A 549 -17.89 -7.31 7.80
N LEU A 550 -16.56 -7.21 7.70
CA LEU A 550 -15.87 -5.92 7.90
C LEU A 550 -16.21 -4.88 6.83
N CYS A 551 -16.33 -5.27 5.55
CA CYS A 551 -16.74 -4.35 4.49
C CYS A 551 -18.19 -3.88 4.68
N ALA A 552 -19.10 -4.74 5.16
CA ALA A 552 -20.46 -4.34 5.47
C ALA A 552 -20.50 -3.35 6.64
N ASN A 553 -19.75 -3.63 7.71
CA ASN A 553 -19.67 -2.80 8.91
C ASN A 553 -19.10 -1.40 8.61
N VAL A 554 -17.98 -1.31 7.87
CA VAL A 554 -17.39 0.00 7.54
C VAL A 554 -18.32 0.84 6.65
N GLN A 555 -19.08 0.21 5.76
CA GLN A 555 -20.12 0.90 4.96
C GLN A 555 -21.26 1.41 5.86
N ARG A 556 -21.71 0.59 6.80
CA ARG A 556 -22.73 0.94 7.80
C ARG A 556 -22.32 2.13 8.65
N ASP A 557 -21.13 2.06 9.22
CA ASP A 557 -20.59 3.09 10.09
C ASP A 557 -20.26 4.38 9.33
N THR A 558 -19.87 4.28 8.06
CA THR A 558 -19.69 5.45 7.20
C THR A 558 -21.02 6.21 7.06
N LEU A 559 -22.13 5.50 6.80
CA LEU A 559 -23.45 6.15 6.70
C LEU A 559 -23.90 6.74 8.03
N ARG A 560 -23.65 6.09 9.16
CA ARG A 560 -23.90 6.65 10.51
C ARG A 560 -23.21 7.99 10.68
N LEU A 561 -21.95 8.07 10.25
CA LEU A 561 -21.12 9.25 10.46
C LEU A 561 -21.51 10.41 9.54
N VAL A 562 -21.81 10.14 8.26
CA VAL A 562 -22.06 11.19 7.26
C VAL A 562 -23.53 11.60 7.13
N LEU A 563 -24.46 10.76 7.59
CA LEU A 563 -25.90 11.05 7.60
C LEU A 563 -26.42 11.20 9.03
N ASP A 564 -26.38 10.15 9.83
CA ASP A 564 -27.10 10.09 11.11
C ASP A 564 -26.54 11.13 12.11
N ARG A 565 -25.21 11.34 12.10
CA ARG A 565 -24.54 12.31 12.97
C ARG A 565 -24.86 13.77 12.63
N LYS A 566 -25.31 14.06 11.41
CA LYS A 566 -25.76 15.39 11.00
C LYS A 566 -27.05 15.77 11.74
N ASP A 567 -27.93 14.79 11.96
CA ASP A 567 -29.21 14.98 12.64
C ASP A 567 -29.07 14.80 14.16
N ASN A 568 -28.20 13.87 14.61
CA ASN A 568 -27.93 13.61 16.01
C ASN A 568 -26.41 13.53 16.30
N PRO A 569 -25.77 14.60 16.79
CA PRO A 569 -24.34 14.63 17.10
C PRO A 569 -23.87 13.61 18.15
N SER A 570 -24.79 13.04 18.93
CA SER A 570 -24.51 12.04 19.97
C SER A 570 -24.67 10.60 19.48
N CYS A 571 -25.02 10.37 18.22
CA CYS A 571 -25.17 9.02 17.69
C CYS A 571 -23.83 8.28 17.68
N SER A 572 -23.90 6.95 17.80
CA SER A 572 -22.72 6.09 17.67
C SER A 572 -22.02 6.31 16.33
N THR A 573 -20.68 6.40 16.37
CA THR A 573 -19.82 6.42 15.17
C THR A 573 -19.44 5.01 14.72
N GLY A 574 -20.02 3.98 15.34
CA GLY A 574 -19.59 2.59 15.16
C GLY A 574 -18.13 2.43 15.55
N ALA A 575 -17.35 1.74 14.72
CA ALA A 575 -15.92 1.55 14.96
C ALA A 575 -15.04 2.72 14.47
N PHE A 576 -15.61 3.85 14.03
CA PHE A 576 -14.82 5.05 13.70
C PHE A 576 -14.41 5.82 14.96
N GLU A 577 -13.12 6.13 15.05
CA GLU A 577 -12.50 6.98 16.05
C GLU A 577 -12.02 8.29 15.38
N LEU A 578 -12.38 9.45 15.96
CA LEU A 578 -11.85 10.72 15.49
C LEU A 578 -10.37 10.86 15.91
N ILE A 579 -9.45 10.85 14.94
CA ILE A 579 -8.01 10.96 15.22
C ILE A 579 -7.45 12.36 14.95
N TYR A 580 -8.13 13.15 14.13
CA TYR A 580 -7.70 14.51 13.85
C TYR A 580 -8.86 15.39 13.41
N LYS A 581 -8.87 16.62 13.94
CA LYS A 581 -9.74 17.69 13.51
C LYS A 581 -8.97 18.99 13.57
N GLU A 582 -8.67 19.54 12.42
CA GLU A 582 -8.00 20.84 12.31
C GLU A 582 -8.88 21.95 12.90
N ALA A 583 -8.23 22.97 13.46
CA ALA A 583 -8.95 24.15 13.92
C ALA A 583 -9.49 24.92 12.72
N ALA A 584 -10.76 25.32 12.76
CA ALA A 584 -11.33 26.14 11.70
C ALA A 584 -10.60 27.49 11.65
N VAL A 585 -9.78 27.70 10.63
CA VAL A 585 -9.17 29.02 10.38
C VAL A 585 -10.19 29.82 9.57
N PRO A 586 -10.63 31.00 10.05
CA PRO A 586 -11.52 31.84 9.26
C PRO A 586 -10.85 32.15 7.91
N PRO A 587 -11.59 32.12 6.79
CA PRO A 587 -11.01 32.39 5.48
C PRO A 587 -10.33 33.75 5.54
N ARG A 588 -9.02 33.77 5.31
CA ARG A 588 -8.30 35.04 5.17
C ARG A 588 -8.97 35.76 3.99
N PRO A 589 -9.51 36.98 4.16
CA PRO A 589 -9.99 37.74 3.01
C PRO A 589 -8.83 37.80 2.02
N ALA A 590 -9.12 37.53 0.74
CA ALA A 590 -8.12 37.51 -0.32
C ALA A 590 -7.38 38.86 -0.34
N VAL A 591 -6.27 38.96 0.38
CA VAL A 591 -5.36 40.07 0.26
C VAL A 591 -4.63 39.82 -1.03
N GLY A 592 -4.91 40.68 -2.02
CA GLY A 592 -4.26 40.64 -3.32
C GLY A 592 -2.75 40.43 -3.19
N ILE A 593 -2.22 39.72 -4.18
CA ILE A 593 -0.83 39.29 -4.31
C ILE A 593 0.09 40.52 -4.32
N ASN A 594 0.47 41.01 -3.14
CA ASN A 594 1.51 42.01 -2.95
C ASN A 594 2.33 41.59 -1.72
N LEU A 595 3.08 40.50 -1.88
CA LEU A 595 4.13 40.14 -0.93
C LEU A 595 5.30 41.11 -1.15
N MET A 596 5.56 41.98 -0.19
CA MET A 596 6.74 42.83 -0.16
C MET A 596 7.75 42.24 0.82
N VAL A 597 8.88 41.77 0.30
CA VAL A 597 10.03 41.37 1.12
C VAL A 597 10.91 42.60 1.34
N LYS A 598 11.09 43.01 2.59
CA LYS A 598 11.98 44.11 2.97
C LYS A 598 13.22 43.53 3.64
N GLY A 599 14.30 43.39 2.87
CA GLY A 599 15.62 43.02 3.39
C GLY A 599 16.39 44.23 3.90
N CYS A 600 17.21 44.05 4.92
CA CYS A 600 18.21 45.03 5.37
C CYS A 600 19.62 44.47 5.17
N SER A 601 20.53 45.31 4.65
CA SER A 601 21.91 44.90 4.37
C SER A 601 22.68 44.69 5.69
N LEU A 602 23.18 43.48 5.91
CA LEU A 602 24.09 43.19 7.01
C LEU A 602 25.49 43.62 6.60
N LYS A 603 26.03 44.64 7.27
CA LYS A 603 27.44 45.01 7.12
C LYS A 603 28.29 43.91 7.77
N LYS A 604 29.27 43.40 7.02
CA LYS A 604 30.26 42.46 7.56
C LYS A 604 30.99 43.10 8.76
N PRO A 605 31.25 42.34 9.83
CA PRO A 605 32.04 42.82 10.97
C PRO A 605 33.48 43.14 10.56
#